data_AF-A0A1X7SHH7-F1
#
_entry.id   AF-A0A1X7SHH7-F1
#
_cell.length_a   1.000
_cell.length_b   1.000
_cell.length_c   1.000
_cell.angle_alpha   90.00
_cell.angle_beta   90.00
_cell.angle_gamma   90.00
#
_symmetry.space_group_name_H-M   'P 1'
#
loop_
_entity.id
_entity.type
_entity.pdbx_description
1 polymer ?
#
loop_
_entity_poly.entity_id
_entity_poly.type
_entity_poly.pdbx_seq_one_letter_code
_entity_poly.pdbx_strand_id
1 'polypeptide(L)'
;PYVKIYLLHKGTRQAKWKSTIKKKTLVPIYNEQFQFDVTDMNISFILLEVSVMDYDRLGRNDLMGFFTLGEGANHPSGRQHWQEMVSHPRNPISRWHALGAKNTNSLRRGSSGITGSKSSGSLSSS
;
A
#
# COMPACT_ATOMS: atom_id res chain seq x y z
N PRO A 1 -15.31 4.13 -1.46
CA PRO A 1 -13.98 3.77 -0.92
C PRO A 1 -13.50 2.35 -1.28
N TYR A 2 -12.19 2.16 -1.37
CA TYR A 2 -11.51 0.85 -1.45
C TYR A 2 -10.23 0.86 -0.63
N VAL A 3 -9.76 -0.31 -0.23
CA VAL A 3 -8.47 -0.48 0.46
C VAL A 3 -7.41 -0.88 -0.55
N LYS A 4 -6.23 -0.27 -0.42
CA LYS A 4 -5.02 -0.60 -1.18
C LYS A 4 -3.92 -0.91 -0.19
N ILE A 5 -3.27 -2.05 -0.36
CA ILE A 5 -2.18 -2.50 0.51
C ILE A 5 -0.93 -2.66 -0.34
N TYR A 6 0.16 -2.00 0.05
CA TYR A 6 1.49 -2.28 -0.50
C TYR A 6 2.31 -3.06 0.50
N LEU A 7 2.97 -4.12 0.02
CA LEU A 7 4.09 -4.74 0.73
C LEU A 7 5.37 -3.98 0.33
N LEU A 8 6.05 -3.41 1.31
CA LEU A 8 7.36 -2.83 1.14
C LEU A 8 8.39 -3.71 1.84
N HIS A 9 9.54 -3.89 1.19
CA HIS A 9 10.73 -4.51 1.79
C HIS A 9 11.91 -3.58 1.57
N LYS A 10 12.59 -3.19 2.65
CA LYS A 10 13.71 -2.23 2.63
C LYS A 10 13.35 -0.91 1.89
N GLY A 11 12.10 -0.45 2.05
CA GLY A 11 11.60 0.79 1.43
C GLY A 11 11.10 0.64 -0.01
N THR A 12 11.35 -0.50 -0.67
CA THR A 12 10.91 -0.76 -2.04
C THR A 12 9.60 -1.53 -2.06
N ARG A 13 8.64 -1.11 -2.90
CA ARG A 13 7.37 -1.82 -3.09
C ARG A 13 7.61 -3.14 -3.82
N GLN A 14 7.26 -4.25 -3.18
CA GLN A 14 7.41 -5.60 -3.71
C GLN A 14 6.10 -6.12 -4.31
N ALA A 15 4.98 -5.88 -3.61
CA ALA A 15 3.68 -6.36 -4.04
C ALA A 15 2.57 -5.36 -3.70
N LYS A 16 1.41 -5.55 -4.33
CA LYS A 16 0.21 -4.73 -4.10
C LYS A 16 -1.03 -5.62 -4.05
N TRP A 17 -1.95 -5.28 -3.18
CA TRP A 17 -3.30 -5.82 -3.15
C TRP A 17 -4.31 -4.67 -3.14
N LYS A 18 -5.48 -4.91 -3.72
CA LYS A 18 -6.57 -3.93 -3.78
C LYS A 18 -7.89 -4.64 -3.55
N SER A 19 -8.72 -4.07 -2.68
CA SER A 19 -10.06 -4.59 -2.40
C SER A 19 -11.06 -4.31 -3.51
N THR A 20 -12.24 -4.91 -3.41
CA THR A 20 -13.42 -4.42 -4.13
C THR A 20 -13.75 -2.98 -3.73
N ILE A 21 -14.37 -2.24 -4.67
CA ILE A 21 -14.84 -0.87 -4.42
C ILE A 21 -16.24 -0.95 -3.81
N LYS A 22 -16.42 -0.36 -2.62
CA LYS A 22 -17.74 -0.19 -2.00
C LYS A 22 -18.30 1.18 -2.39
N LYS A 23 -19.45 1.19 -3.04
CA LYS A 23 -20.09 2.41 -3.57
C LYS A 23 -20.96 3.07 -2.49
N LYS A 24 -20.99 4.40 -2.46
CA LYS A 24 -21.94 5.22 -1.68
C LYS A 24 -22.02 4.84 -0.19
N THR A 25 -20.87 4.62 0.47
CA THR A 25 -20.80 4.32 1.91
C THR A 25 -19.57 4.93 2.57
N LEU A 26 -19.76 5.45 3.79
CA LEU A 26 -18.69 5.93 4.68
C LEU A 26 -18.22 4.86 5.67
N VAL A 27 -18.95 3.74 5.79
CA VAL A 27 -18.65 2.60 6.65
C VAL A 27 -18.58 1.32 5.80
N PRO A 28 -17.57 1.20 4.93
CA PRO A 28 -17.44 0.05 4.05
C PRO A 28 -17.07 -1.22 4.84
N ILE A 29 -17.81 -2.32 4.58
CA ILE A 29 -17.46 -3.66 5.05
C ILE A 29 -16.84 -4.43 3.87
N TYR A 30 -15.58 -4.83 4.01
CA TYR A 30 -14.84 -5.54 2.97
C TYR A 30 -14.95 -7.06 3.13
N ASN A 31 -14.59 -7.59 4.31
CA ASN A 31 -14.49 -9.03 4.59
C ASN A 31 -13.68 -9.79 3.51
N GLU A 32 -12.63 -9.15 3.00
CA GLU A 32 -11.74 -9.71 1.99
C GLU A 32 -10.41 -10.07 2.66
N GLN A 33 -9.85 -11.22 2.28
CA GLN A 33 -8.54 -11.68 2.71
C GLN A 33 -7.50 -11.43 1.62
N PHE A 34 -6.26 -11.20 2.03
CA PHE A 34 -5.12 -11.05 1.13
C PHE A 34 -3.94 -11.86 1.66
N GLN A 35 -3.05 -12.24 0.75
CA GLN A 35 -1.84 -12.97 1.08
C GLN A 35 -0.67 -12.36 0.32
N PHE A 36 0.47 -12.24 0.99
CA PHE A 36 1.74 -11.93 0.37
C PHE A 36 2.74 -13.04 0.72
N ASP A 37 3.53 -13.45 -0.27
CA ASP A 37 4.67 -14.32 -0.03
C ASP A 37 5.88 -13.49 0.46
N VAL A 38 6.49 -13.94 1.54
CA VAL A 38 7.60 -13.26 2.23
C VAL A 38 8.75 -14.23 2.54
N THR A 39 8.77 -15.42 1.92
CA THR A 39 9.69 -16.53 2.24
C THR A 39 11.16 -16.11 2.24
N ASP A 40 11.57 -15.19 1.35
CA ASP A 40 12.95 -14.70 1.23
C ASP A 40 13.16 -13.28 1.77
N MET A 41 12.19 -12.76 2.54
CA MET A 41 12.23 -11.41 3.08
C MET A 41 12.50 -11.43 4.58
N ASN A 42 13.51 -10.67 5.02
CA ASN A 42 13.67 -10.39 6.44
C ASN A 42 12.50 -9.55 6.97
N ILE A 43 11.73 -10.14 7.90
CA ILE A 43 10.52 -9.60 8.55
C ILE A 43 10.76 -8.20 9.15
N SER A 44 11.95 -7.93 9.68
CA SER A 44 12.27 -6.63 10.31
C SER A 44 12.27 -5.47 9.31
N PHE A 45 12.43 -5.76 8.01
CA PHE A 45 12.39 -4.76 6.94
C PHE A 45 11.07 -4.74 6.18
N ILE A 46 10.09 -5.52 6.61
CA ILE A 46 8.75 -5.52 6.02
C ILE A 46 7.95 -4.36 6.59
N LEU A 47 7.28 -3.64 5.69
CA LEU A 47 6.30 -2.62 6.03
C LEU A 47 5.08 -2.79 5.13
N LEU A 48 3.91 -2.98 5.72
CA LEU A 48 2.64 -2.94 5.01
C LEU A 48 2.10 -1.51 5.05
N GLU A 49 1.88 -0.90 3.90
CA GLU A 49 1.19 0.39 3.78
C GLU A 49 -0.27 0.14 3.41
N VAL A 50 -1.17 0.35 4.37
CA VAL A 50 -2.62 0.17 4.19
C VAL A 50 -3.26 1.54 3.98
N SER A 51 -3.81 1.77 2.80
CA SER A 51 -4.43 3.04 2.40
C SER A 51 -5.90 2.85 2.09
N VAL A 52 -6.75 3.71 2.65
CA VAL A 52 -8.15 3.85 2.24
C VAL A 52 -8.24 4.95 1.21
N MET A 53 -8.76 4.59 0.03
CA MET A 53 -8.87 5.47 -1.13
C MET A 53 -10.34 5.72 -1.41
N ASP A 54 -10.71 6.94 -1.78
CA ASP A 54 -12.00 7.20 -2.41
C ASP A 54 -11.92 6.92 -3.91
N TYR A 55 -12.98 6.34 -4.46
CA TYR A 55 -13.02 5.98 -5.88
C TYR A 55 -13.91 6.94 -6.64
N ASP A 56 -13.30 7.63 -7.61
CA ASP A 56 -13.98 8.53 -8.52
C ASP A 56 -14.04 7.94 -9.91
N ARG A 57 -15.24 7.88 -10.49
CA ARG A 57 -15.44 7.28 -11.82
C ARG A 57 -14.80 8.11 -12.94
N LEU A 58 -14.84 9.43 -12.79
CA LEU A 58 -14.43 10.41 -13.81
C LEU A 58 -13.18 11.19 -13.41
N GLY A 59 -12.75 11.05 -12.14
CA GLY A 59 -11.69 11.83 -11.54
C GLY A 59 -10.49 10.98 -11.12
N ARG A 60 -9.56 11.62 -10.41
CA ARG A 60 -8.44 10.93 -9.76
C ARG A 60 -8.93 10.40 -8.42
N ASN A 61 -8.61 9.15 -8.11
CA ASN A 61 -8.91 8.59 -6.79
C ASN A 61 -8.11 9.28 -5.70
N ASP A 62 -8.81 9.76 -4.67
CA ASP A 62 -8.22 10.49 -3.57
C ASP A 62 -7.86 9.60 -2.38
N LEU A 63 -6.76 9.94 -1.71
CA LEU A 63 -6.38 9.26 -0.47
C LEU A 63 -7.23 9.83 0.67
N MET A 64 -8.06 8.99 1.29
CA MET A 64 -8.79 9.37 2.50
C MET A 64 -7.88 9.30 3.74
N GLY A 65 -6.99 8.31 3.77
CA GLY A 65 -5.99 8.18 4.82
C GLY A 65 -5.28 6.83 4.78
N PHE A 66 -4.25 6.67 5.63
CA PHE A 66 -3.45 5.45 5.65
C PHE A 66 -2.84 5.18 7.03
N PHE A 67 -2.40 3.95 7.23
CA PHE A 67 -1.55 3.56 8.34
C PHE A 67 -0.53 2.52 7.85
N THR A 68 0.51 2.27 8.64
CA THR A 68 1.49 1.22 8.33
C THR A 68 1.60 0.18 9.44
N LEU A 69 1.89 -1.06 9.05
CA LEU A 69 2.22 -2.17 9.95
C LEU A 69 3.64 -2.65 9.65
N GLY A 70 4.43 -2.90 10.69
CA GLY A 70 5.86 -3.23 10.58
C GLY A 70 6.67 -2.58 11.69
N GLU A 71 7.94 -2.94 11.81
CA GLU A 71 8.85 -2.30 12.79
C GLU A 71 8.95 -0.79 12.53
N GLY A 72 9.00 -0.40 11.25
CA GLY A 72 9.00 1.00 10.80
C GLY A 72 7.62 1.67 10.74
N ALA A 73 6.61 1.17 11.46
CA ALA A 73 5.26 1.74 11.42
C ALA A 73 5.23 3.22 11.83
N ASN A 74 4.31 3.98 11.22
CA ASN A 74 4.13 5.42 11.42
C ASN A 74 3.43 5.78 12.75
N HIS A 75 2.85 4.78 13.42
CA HIS A 75 2.17 4.95 14.70
C HIS A 75 2.42 3.72 15.61
N PRO A 76 2.56 3.88 16.94
CA PRO A 76 2.83 2.78 17.86
C PRO A 76 1.84 1.62 17.75
N SER A 77 0.55 1.91 17.51
CA SER A 77 -0.48 0.87 17.34
C SER A 77 -0.14 -0.12 16.23
N GLY A 78 0.45 0.36 15.13
CA GLY A 78 0.81 -0.46 13.97
C GLY A 78 2.03 -1.32 14.22
N ARG A 79 3.00 -0.81 14.98
CA ARG A 79 4.17 -1.58 15.43
C ARG A 79 3.78 -2.68 16.40
N GLN A 80 2.98 -2.36 17.41
CA GLN A 80 2.51 -3.34 18.39
C GLN A 80 1.69 -4.46 17.74
N HIS A 81 0.81 -4.12 16.79
CA HIS A 81 0.05 -5.13 16.05
C HIS A 81 0.97 -6.05 15.25
N TRP A 82 2.00 -5.49 14.59
CA TRP A 82 3.01 -6.27 13.89
C TRP A 82 3.77 -7.21 14.82
N GLN A 83 4.21 -6.72 15.98
CA GLN A 83 4.93 -7.51 16.97
C GLN A 83 4.08 -8.65 17.53
N GLU A 84 2.78 -8.42 17.78
CA GLU A 84 1.84 -9.46 18.19
C GLU A 84 1.67 -10.53 17.12
N MET A 85 1.54 -10.14 15.85
CA MET A 85 1.44 -11.08 14.73
C MET A 85 2.69 -11.95 14.58
N VAL A 86 3.88 -11.37 14.74
CA VAL A 86 5.16 -12.09 14.63
C VAL A 86 5.40 -13.01 15.83
N SER A 87 4.98 -12.60 17.04
CA SER A 87 5.14 -13.39 18.27
C SER A 87 4.11 -14.52 18.41
N HIS A 88 2.95 -14.42 17.76
CA HIS A 88 1.88 -15.41 17.82
C HIS A 88 1.58 -16.01 16.43
N PRO A 89 2.51 -16.82 15.87
CA PRO A 89 2.32 -17.41 14.55
C PRO A 89 1.03 -18.24 14.51
N ARG A 90 0.31 -18.16 13.38
CA ARG A 90 -0.98 -18.84 13.12
C ARG A 90 -2.17 -18.39 13.96
N ASN A 91 -2.00 -17.39 14.84
CA ASN A 91 -3.11 -16.76 15.54
C ASN A 91 -3.45 -15.43 14.84
N PRO A 92 -4.63 -15.33 14.20
CA PRO A 92 -5.05 -14.06 13.61
C PRO A 92 -5.21 -12.99 14.69
N ILE A 93 -4.56 -11.85 14.49
CA ILE A 93 -4.71 -10.67 15.34
C ILE A 93 -5.64 -9.67 14.66
N SER A 94 -6.62 -9.15 15.40
CA SER A 94 -7.57 -8.15 14.92
C SER A 94 -7.41 -6.85 15.70
N ARG A 95 -7.31 -5.72 15.00
CA ARG A 95 -7.12 -4.41 15.64
C ARG A 95 -7.65 -3.27 14.78
N TRP A 96 -8.20 -2.26 15.45
CA TRP A 96 -8.53 -0.98 14.83
C TRP A 96 -7.30 -0.06 14.75
N HIS A 97 -7.18 0.65 13.62
CA HIS A 97 -6.15 1.66 13.40
C HIS A 97 -6.78 2.97 12.95
N ALA A 98 -6.35 4.07 13.55
CA ALA A 98 -6.70 5.40 13.06
C ALA A 98 -6.01 5.67 11.73
N LEU A 99 -6.73 6.30 10.80
CA LEU A 99 -6.18 6.72 9.51
C LEU A 99 -5.43 8.04 9.68
N GLY A 100 -4.16 8.06 9.30
CA GLY A 100 -3.33 9.27 9.27
C GLY A 100 -3.29 9.93 7.89
N ALA A 101 -2.90 11.20 7.86
CA ALA A 101 -2.65 11.95 6.63
C ALA A 101 -1.27 11.62 6.05
N LYS A 102 -1.16 11.47 4.73
CA LYS A 102 0.11 11.21 4.05
C LYS A 102 0.75 12.53 3.64
N ASN A 103 1.86 12.90 4.28
CA ASN A 103 2.63 14.07 3.86
C ASN A 103 3.23 13.85 2.46
N THR A 104 2.61 14.50 1.47
CA THR A 104 2.91 14.39 0.03
C THR A 104 4.30 14.91 -0.37
N ASN A 105 5.00 15.61 0.52
CA ASN A 105 6.36 16.12 0.27
C ASN A 105 7.46 15.05 0.24
N SER A 106 7.18 13.82 0.68
CA SER A 106 8.16 12.72 0.70
C SER A 106 8.26 11.97 -0.64
N LEU A 107 7.29 12.14 -1.56
CA LEU A 107 7.28 11.48 -2.88
C LEU A 107 7.93 12.32 -4.00
N ARG A 108 8.22 13.61 -3.80
CA ARG A 108 8.90 14.45 -4.81
C ARG A 108 10.41 14.24 -4.88
N ARG A 109 11.00 13.48 -3.95
CA ARG A 109 12.46 13.20 -3.90
C ARG A 109 12.90 11.90 -4.57
N GLY A 110 12.00 11.18 -5.25
CA GLY A 110 12.28 9.87 -5.84
C GLY A 110 12.05 9.73 -7.36
N SER A 111 11.81 10.81 -8.10
CA SER A 111 11.64 10.75 -9.56
C SER A 111 12.70 11.59 -10.27
N SER A 112 13.92 11.04 -10.36
CA SER A 112 14.94 11.50 -11.29
C SER A 112 15.47 10.28 -12.07
N GLY A 113 15.26 10.30 -13.39
CA GLY A 113 15.73 9.30 -14.38
C GLY A 113 14.87 8.03 -14.39
N ILE A 114 14.31 7.55 -15.48
CA ILE A 114 14.82 7.48 -16.86
C ILE A 114 13.64 7.67 -17.81
N THR A 115 13.74 8.66 -18.70
CA THR A 115 12.88 8.78 -19.88
C THR A 115 13.26 7.68 -20.86
N GLY A 116 12.48 6.60 -20.90
CA GLY A 116 12.52 5.63 -21.99
C GLY A 116 11.87 6.25 -23.22
N SER A 117 12.71 6.69 -24.16
CA SER A 117 12.33 7.13 -25.50
C SER A 117 11.59 6.01 -26.24
N LYS A 118 10.35 6.28 -26.68
CA LYS A 118 9.68 5.49 -27.71
C LYS A 118 10.19 5.98 -29.07
N SER A 119 11.01 5.20 -29.75
CA SER A 119 11.31 5.39 -31.16
C SER A 119 10.14 4.86 -31.99
N SER A 120 9.32 5.76 -32.54
CA SER A 120 8.41 5.46 -33.63
C SER A 120 9.20 5.52 -34.94
N GLY A 121 9.54 4.36 -35.50
CA GLY A 121 10.02 4.25 -36.87
C GLY A 121 8.83 4.10 -37.82
N SER A 122 8.58 5.11 -38.64
CA SER A 122 7.70 5.04 -39.80
C SER A 122 8.53 5.25 -41.08
N LEU A 123 8.37 4.27 -41.98
CA LEU A 123 8.73 4.12 -43.39
C LEU A 123 8.94 5.41 -44.21
N SER A 124 9.94 5.41 -45.10
CA SER A 124 9.74 5.53 -46.57
C SER A 124 11.04 5.52 -47.39
N SER A 125 11.09 4.60 -48.37
CA SER A 125 11.64 4.69 -49.73
C SER A 125 12.80 5.64 -50.09
N SER A 126 13.85 5.09 -50.70
CA SER A 126 14.24 5.29 -52.10
C SER A 126 15.17 4.16 -52.56
#